data_AF-A0A961CE03-F1
#
_entry.id   AF-A0A961CE03-F1
#
_cell.length_a   1.000
_cell.length_b   1.000
_cell.length_c   1.000
_cell.angle_alpha   90.00
_cell.angle_beta   90.00
_cell.angle_gamma   90.00
#
_symmetry.space_group_name_H-M   'P 1'
#
loop_
_entity.id
_entity.type
_entity.pdbx_description
1 polymer ?
#
loop_
_entity_poly.entity_id
_entity_poly.type
_entity_poly.pdbx_seq_one_letter_code
_entity_poly.pdbx_strand_id
1 'polypeptide(L)'
;RAATENWLIGQGVPHFIVDYNARRDIFTRAALPLTLIFILELLNGINVETFDWQHNLAAGVAGVAIGVGIFALINTLRGRPAFRRPDSIGAIELGVFVLVPPIVPLLFDQPRQAIVTLGANLVLLGAVYLITSYGLPAIVVWALRQAGAQLRNITNLMARSLPLLLLFTMFMFLNAEVWKVTDDIPQSFFIAVLALLVVVGSAFVLLRMPTELA
;
A
#
# COMPACT_ATOMS: atom_id res chain seq x y z
N ARG A 1 -10.05 -21.24 -19.21
CA ARG A 1 -11.11 -20.39 -18.59
C ARG A 1 -10.61 -19.71 -17.32
N ALA A 2 -10.32 -20.45 -16.25
CA ALA A 2 -9.84 -19.87 -14.97
C ALA A 2 -8.60 -18.95 -15.08
N ALA A 3 -7.61 -19.28 -15.90
CA ALA A 3 -6.43 -18.42 -16.09
C ALA A 3 -6.75 -17.07 -16.75
N THR A 4 -7.68 -17.06 -17.72
CA THR A 4 -8.13 -15.87 -18.43
C THR A 4 -8.99 -14.98 -17.54
N GLU A 5 -9.86 -15.59 -16.73
CA GLU A 5 -10.67 -14.90 -15.73
C GLU A 5 -9.80 -14.24 -14.66
N ASN A 6 -8.79 -14.94 -14.14
CA ASN A 6 -7.82 -14.38 -13.19
C ASN A 6 -7.00 -13.24 -13.81
N TRP A 7 -6.67 -13.32 -15.09
CA TRP A 7 -6.00 -12.25 -15.81
C TRP A 7 -6.90 -11.01 -15.94
N LEU A 8 -8.17 -11.17 -16.35
CA LEU A 8 -9.14 -10.07 -16.45
C LEU A 8 -9.39 -9.41 -15.07
N ILE A 9 -9.49 -10.21 -14.01
CA ILE A 9 -9.56 -9.72 -12.63
C ILE A 9 -8.30 -8.93 -12.26
N GLY A 10 -7.12 -9.45 -12.60
CA GLY A 10 -5.83 -8.81 -12.34
C GLY A 10 -5.61 -7.52 -13.14
N GLN A 11 -6.32 -7.34 -14.25
CA GLN A 11 -6.31 -6.13 -15.09
C GLN A 11 -7.45 -5.15 -14.74
N GLY A 12 -8.29 -5.47 -13.76
CA GLY A 12 -9.36 -4.57 -13.31
C GLY A 12 -10.58 -4.53 -14.23
N VAL A 13 -10.72 -5.50 -15.14
CA VAL A 13 -11.83 -5.58 -16.11
C VAL A 13 -12.66 -6.87 -15.93
N PRO A 14 -13.22 -7.13 -14.73
CA PRO A 14 -13.95 -8.37 -14.44
C PRO A 14 -15.31 -8.48 -15.13
N HIS A 15 -15.85 -7.35 -15.63
CA HIS A 15 -17.14 -7.27 -16.33
C HIS A 15 -17.19 -7.99 -17.68
N PHE A 16 -16.04 -8.42 -18.22
CA PHE A 16 -15.98 -9.26 -19.43
C PHE A 16 -16.11 -10.76 -19.15
N ILE A 17 -16.25 -11.16 -17.88
CA ILE A 17 -16.47 -12.56 -17.50
C ILE A 17 -17.98 -12.84 -17.58
N VAL A 18 -18.36 -13.81 -18.43
CA VAL A 18 -19.74 -14.30 -18.54
C VAL A 18 -20.15 -14.89 -17.19
N ASP A 19 -21.30 -14.47 -16.65
CA ASP A 19 -21.83 -14.77 -15.30
C ASP A 19 -21.16 -14.05 -14.11
N TYR A 20 -20.41 -12.96 -14.33
CA TYR A 20 -19.87 -12.15 -13.24
C TYR A 20 -20.98 -11.43 -12.44
N ASN A 21 -21.30 -11.95 -11.25
CA ASN A 21 -22.25 -11.32 -10.34
C ASN A 21 -21.55 -10.27 -9.46
N ALA A 22 -21.46 -9.04 -9.98
CA ALA A 22 -20.93 -7.87 -9.31
C ALA A 22 -21.48 -7.64 -7.88
N ARG A 23 -22.73 -8.02 -7.59
CA ARG A 23 -23.29 -7.82 -6.24
C ARG A 23 -22.70 -8.78 -5.20
N ARG A 24 -22.20 -9.95 -5.60
CA ARG A 24 -21.75 -11.01 -4.69
C ARG A 24 -20.25 -10.93 -4.39
N ASP A 25 -19.44 -10.61 -5.39
CA ASP A 25 -17.97 -10.63 -5.28
C ASP A 25 -17.35 -9.32 -4.81
N ILE A 26 -18.02 -8.18 -5.00
CA ILE A 26 -17.38 -6.89 -4.70
C ILE A 26 -17.40 -6.61 -3.19
N PHE A 27 -18.47 -6.97 -2.48
CA PHE A 27 -18.51 -6.84 -1.01
C PHE A 27 -17.55 -7.81 -0.31
N THR A 28 -17.31 -9.00 -0.86
CA THR A 28 -16.31 -9.95 -0.33
C THR A 28 -14.89 -9.39 -0.44
N ARG A 29 -14.60 -8.60 -1.48
CA ARG A 29 -13.32 -7.86 -1.59
C ARG A 29 -13.22 -6.68 -0.63
N ALA A 30 -14.34 -6.03 -0.33
CA ALA A 30 -14.43 -4.96 0.65
C ALA A 30 -14.58 -5.47 2.10
N ALA A 31 -14.59 -6.79 2.32
CA ALA A 31 -14.84 -7.36 3.64
C ALA A 31 -13.80 -6.91 4.67
N LEU A 32 -12.52 -6.85 4.31
CA LEU A 32 -11.46 -6.40 5.23
C LEU A 32 -11.64 -4.93 5.65
N PRO A 33 -11.75 -3.95 4.72
CA PRO A 33 -11.96 -2.56 5.12
C PRO A 33 -13.29 -2.35 5.84
N LEU A 34 -14.38 -3.02 5.45
CA LEU A 34 -15.66 -2.94 6.17
C LEU A 34 -15.58 -3.49 7.59
N THR A 35 -14.85 -4.59 7.79
CA THR A 35 -14.61 -5.15 9.13
C THR A 35 -13.77 -4.19 9.97
N LEU A 36 -12.75 -3.56 9.39
CA LEU A 36 -11.93 -2.57 10.10
C LEU A 36 -12.74 -1.32 10.47
N ILE A 37 -13.60 -0.84 9.57
CA ILE A 37 -14.49 0.30 9.85
C ILE A 37 -15.51 -0.08 10.92
N PHE A 38 -16.11 -1.28 10.86
CA PHE A 38 -17.02 -1.77 11.89
C PHE A 38 -16.34 -1.85 13.26
N ILE A 39 -15.12 -2.37 13.32
CA ILE A 39 -14.32 -2.38 14.56
C ILE A 39 -14.06 -0.95 15.04
N LEU A 40 -13.70 -0.04 14.13
CA LEU A 40 -13.45 1.36 14.47
C LEU A 40 -14.72 2.07 14.97
N GLU A 41 -15.89 1.80 14.39
CA GLU A 41 -17.19 2.31 14.86
C GLU A 41 -17.52 1.78 16.25
N LEU A 42 -17.31 0.49 16.51
CA LEU A 42 -17.48 -0.10 17.84
C LEU A 42 -16.53 0.52 18.87
N LEU A 43 -15.32 0.90 18.46
CA LEU A 43 -14.35 1.62 19.29
C LEU A 43 -14.64 3.13 19.39
N ASN A 44 -15.42 3.72 18.47
CA ASN A 44 -15.77 5.14 18.50
C ASN A 44 -16.85 5.45 19.55
N GLY A 45 -17.60 4.46 20.01
CA GLY A 45 -18.51 4.58 21.17
C GLY A 45 -17.79 4.89 22.50
N ILE A 46 -16.46 4.97 22.49
CA ILE A 46 -15.64 5.32 23.65
C ILE A 46 -15.77 6.82 23.92
N ASN A 47 -16.28 7.17 25.10
CA ASN A 47 -16.49 8.55 25.50
C ASN A 47 -15.14 9.19 25.89
N VAL A 48 -14.60 10.04 25.02
CA VAL A 48 -13.29 10.70 25.21
C VAL A 48 -13.34 11.83 26.24
N GLU A 49 -14.55 12.22 26.68
CA GLU A 49 -14.77 13.39 27.55
C GLU A 49 -14.51 13.12 29.03
N THR A 50 -14.83 11.92 29.52
CA THR A 50 -14.51 11.49 30.89
C THR A 50 -13.29 10.58 30.85
N PHE A 51 -12.15 11.06 31.38
CA PHE A 51 -10.85 10.39 31.37
C PHE A 51 -10.81 9.18 32.32
N ASP A 52 -11.68 8.20 32.11
CA ASP A 52 -11.64 6.90 32.78
C ASP A 52 -11.31 5.81 31.76
N TRP A 53 -10.02 5.53 31.65
CA TRP A 53 -9.46 4.58 30.69
C TRP A 53 -9.99 3.15 30.89
N GLN A 54 -10.39 2.76 32.12
CA GLN A 54 -10.89 1.41 32.41
C GLN A 54 -12.30 1.21 31.86
N HIS A 55 -13.18 2.20 32.07
CA HIS A 55 -14.53 2.18 31.51
C HIS A 55 -14.50 2.27 29.99
N ASN A 56 -13.61 3.08 29.43
CA ASN A 56 -13.42 3.23 27.99
C ASN A 56 -12.88 1.95 27.32
N LEU A 57 -11.90 1.28 27.96
CA LEU A 57 -11.37 0.01 27.48
C LEU A 57 -12.42 -1.11 27.60
N ALA A 58 -13.18 -1.15 28.71
CA ALA A 58 -14.25 -2.11 28.91
C ALA A 58 -15.38 -1.93 27.87
N ALA A 59 -15.77 -0.68 27.58
CA ALA A 59 -16.77 -0.38 26.56
C ALA A 59 -16.31 -0.77 25.16
N GLY A 60 -15.05 -0.48 24.80
CA GLY A 60 -14.47 -0.88 23.52
C GLY A 60 -14.39 -2.40 23.35
N VAL A 61 -13.92 -3.11 24.39
CA VAL A 61 -13.86 -4.59 24.39
C VAL A 61 -15.26 -5.19 24.33
N ALA A 62 -16.22 -4.65 25.07
CA ALA A 62 -17.62 -5.11 25.03
C ALA A 62 -18.24 -4.89 23.64
N GLY A 63 -18.01 -3.75 23.01
CA GLY A 63 -18.47 -3.46 21.65
C GLY A 63 -17.92 -4.47 20.63
N VAL A 64 -16.60 -4.71 20.66
CA VAL A 64 -15.94 -5.71 19.80
C VAL A 64 -16.47 -7.11 20.09
N ALA A 65 -16.63 -7.50 21.35
CA ALA A 65 -17.15 -8.81 21.74
C ALA A 65 -18.59 -9.04 21.28
N ILE A 66 -19.44 -8.02 21.37
CA ILE A 66 -20.83 -8.05 20.87
C ILE A 66 -20.83 -8.19 19.34
N GLY A 67 -20.00 -7.41 18.64
CA GLY A 67 -19.86 -7.49 17.18
C GLY A 67 -19.40 -8.88 16.71
N VAL A 68 -18.36 -9.43 17.35
CA VAL A 68 -17.86 -10.79 17.07
C VAL A 68 -18.90 -11.85 17.45
N GLY A 69 -19.60 -11.69 18.57
CA GLY A 69 -20.64 -12.61 19.03
C GLY A 69 -21.83 -12.67 18.06
N ILE A 70 -22.29 -11.52 17.58
CA ILE A 70 -23.37 -11.43 16.58
C ILE A 70 -22.92 -12.03 15.25
N PHE A 71 -21.68 -11.75 14.82
CA PHE A 71 -21.11 -12.37 13.63
C PHE A 71 -21.04 -13.90 13.73
N ALA A 72 -20.54 -14.41 14.86
CA ALA A 72 -20.47 -15.84 15.14
C ALA A 72 -21.88 -16.48 15.19
N LEU A 73 -22.85 -15.79 15.80
CA LEU A 73 -24.24 -16.23 15.91
C LEU A 73 -24.93 -16.29 14.54
N ILE A 74 -24.72 -15.30 13.67
CA ILE A 74 -25.28 -15.30 12.31
C ILE A 74 -24.69 -16.43 11.49
N ASN A 75 -23.38 -16.70 11.64
CA ASN A 75 -22.73 -17.81 10.95
C ASN A 75 -23.27 -19.16 11.43
N THR A 76 -23.43 -19.37 12.74
CA THR A 76 -23.98 -20.62 13.29
C THR A 76 -25.45 -20.83 12.92
N LEU A 77 -26.28 -19.78 12.98
CA LEU A 77 -27.69 -19.83 12.55
C LEU A 77 -27.85 -20.17 11.06
N ARG A 78 -26.84 -19.84 10.24
CA ARG A 78 -26.79 -20.17 8.81
C ARG A 78 -26.14 -21.53 8.52
N GLY A 79 -25.85 -22.34 9.55
CA GLY A 79 -25.20 -23.64 9.41
C GLY A 79 -23.74 -23.55 8.93
N ARG A 80 -23.10 -22.39 9.08
CA ARG A 80 -21.69 -22.16 8.75
C ARG A 80 -20.84 -22.21 10.03
N PRO A 81 -19.54 -22.58 9.93
CA PRO A 81 -18.64 -22.47 11.07
C PRO A 81 -18.56 -21.01 11.56
N ALA A 82 -18.60 -20.81 12.88
CA ALA A 82 -18.70 -19.48 13.51
C ALA A 82 -17.71 -18.44 12.98
N PHE A 83 -16.48 -18.85 12.64
CA PHE A 83 -15.41 -17.97 12.15
C PHE A 83 -15.01 -18.21 10.69
N ARG A 84 -15.87 -18.84 9.87
CA ARG A 84 -15.59 -18.95 8.44
C ARG A 84 -15.74 -17.57 7.80
N ARG A 85 -14.74 -17.16 6.99
CA ARG A 85 -14.81 -15.92 6.21
C ARG A 85 -16.08 -15.92 5.35
N PRO A 86 -16.90 -14.84 5.34
CA PRO A 86 -18.12 -14.82 4.54
C PRO A 86 -17.76 -14.83 3.05
N ASP A 87 -18.27 -15.81 2.31
CA ASP A 87 -18.09 -15.87 0.85
C ASP A 87 -18.92 -14.79 0.11
N SER A 88 -19.93 -14.22 0.78
CA SER A 88 -20.74 -13.10 0.27
C SER A 88 -21.38 -12.32 1.41
N ILE A 89 -21.27 -10.99 1.42
CA ILE A 89 -22.02 -10.11 2.33
C ILE A 89 -23.41 -9.85 1.72
N GLY A 90 -24.46 -10.40 2.32
CA GLY A 90 -25.85 -10.24 1.89
C GLY A 90 -26.60 -9.13 2.63
N ALA A 91 -27.86 -8.90 2.25
CA ALA A 91 -28.71 -7.86 2.84
C ALA A 91 -28.90 -7.99 4.37
N ILE A 92 -28.81 -9.20 4.90
CA ILE A 92 -28.93 -9.47 6.33
C ILE A 92 -27.65 -9.07 7.07
N GLU A 93 -26.45 -9.35 6.53
CA GLU A 93 -25.19 -8.87 7.14
C GLU A 93 -25.14 -7.34 7.14
N LEU A 94 -25.61 -6.70 6.06
CA LEU A 94 -25.72 -5.24 5.98
C LEU A 94 -26.76 -4.69 6.96
N GLY A 95 -27.91 -5.37 7.11
CA GLY A 95 -28.94 -5.00 8.09
C GLY A 95 -28.40 -5.07 9.52
N VAL A 96 -27.60 -6.09 9.83
CA VAL A 96 -26.94 -6.22 11.14
C VAL A 96 -25.94 -5.09 11.37
N PHE A 97 -25.11 -4.76 10.38
CA PHE A 97 -24.18 -3.63 10.45
C PHE A 97 -24.89 -2.29 10.70
N VAL A 98 -26.05 -2.06 10.10
CA VAL A 98 -26.80 -0.81 10.27
C VAL A 98 -27.57 -0.78 11.60
N LEU A 99 -28.15 -1.90 12.02
CA LEU A 99 -29.09 -1.93 13.13
C LEU A 99 -28.44 -2.21 14.49
N VAL A 100 -27.34 -2.96 14.54
CA VAL A 100 -26.72 -3.36 15.82
C VAL A 100 -26.00 -2.21 16.52
N PRO A 101 -25.13 -1.43 15.86
CA PRO A 101 -24.43 -0.32 16.51
C PRO A 101 -25.34 0.71 17.20
N PRO A 102 -26.48 1.16 16.62
CA PRO A 102 -27.36 2.13 17.28
C PRO A 102 -28.18 1.54 18.43
N ILE A 103 -28.29 0.20 18.58
CA ILE A 103 -28.94 -0.42 19.75
C ILE A 103 -28.14 -0.14 21.02
N VAL A 104 -26.80 -0.09 20.93
CA VAL A 104 -25.93 0.15 22.10
C VAL A 104 -26.25 1.49 22.78
N PRO A 105 -26.14 2.67 22.13
CA PRO A 105 -26.49 3.94 22.75
C PRO A 105 -27.98 4.04 23.12
N LEU A 106 -28.88 3.34 22.43
CA LEU A 106 -30.29 3.27 22.80
C LEU A 106 -30.52 2.60 24.16
N LEU A 107 -29.76 1.54 24.47
CA LEU A 107 -29.79 0.86 25.77
C LEU A 107 -29.23 1.71 26.91
N PHE A 108 -28.37 2.69 26.59
CA PHE A 108 -27.79 3.65 27.55
C PHE A 108 -28.56 4.98 27.61
N ASP A 109 -29.82 5.01 27.15
CA ASP A 109 -30.71 6.18 27.16
C ASP A 109 -30.15 7.40 26.38
N GLN A 110 -29.40 7.14 25.30
CA GLN A 110 -28.83 8.16 24.41
C GLN A 110 -29.49 8.12 23.02
N PRO A 111 -30.76 8.53 22.89
CA PRO A 111 -31.52 8.40 21.63
C PRO A 111 -30.94 9.26 20.50
N ARG A 112 -30.39 10.43 20.82
CA ARG A 112 -29.71 11.30 19.84
C ARG A 112 -28.53 10.59 19.20
N GLN A 113 -27.69 9.94 20.01
CA GLN A 113 -26.51 9.24 19.53
C GLN A 113 -26.88 8.01 18.70
N ALA A 114 -27.92 7.27 19.11
CA ALA A 114 -28.48 6.18 18.31
C ALA A 114 -28.93 6.63 16.91
N ILE A 115 -29.64 7.76 16.80
CA ILE A 115 -30.09 8.30 15.50
C ILE A 115 -28.90 8.73 14.64
N VAL A 116 -27.90 9.39 15.23
CA VAL A 116 -26.68 9.80 14.52
C VAL A 116 -25.91 8.59 14.02
N THR A 117 -25.72 7.55 14.84
CA THR A 117 -25.04 6.30 14.46
C THR A 117 -25.80 5.58 13.34
N LEU A 118 -27.13 5.46 13.44
CA LEU A 118 -27.95 4.86 12.39
C LEU A 118 -27.80 5.63 11.06
N GLY A 119 -27.89 6.96 11.11
CA GLY A 119 -27.73 7.82 9.94
C GLY A 119 -26.34 7.71 9.31
N ALA A 120 -25.29 7.73 10.14
CA ALA A 120 -23.91 7.55 9.70
C ALA A 120 -23.71 6.19 9.01
N ASN A 121 -24.23 5.10 9.59
CA ASN A 121 -24.11 3.75 9.03
C ASN A 121 -24.87 3.63 7.70
N LEU A 122 -26.03 4.28 7.56
CA LEU A 122 -26.76 4.33 6.29
C LEU A 122 -26.01 5.12 5.21
N VAL A 123 -25.43 6.27 5.56
CA VAL A 123 -24.62 7.07 4.64
C VAL A 123 -23.37 6.31 4.21
N LEU A 124 -22.67 5.69 5.16
CA LEU A 124 -21.50 4.85 4.89
C LEU A 124 -21.87 3.68 3.98
N LEU A 125 -22.98 2.99 4.27
CA LEU A 125 -23.44 1.88 3.45
C LEU A 125 -23.79 2.35 2.02
N GLY A 126 -24.44 3.50 1.89
CA GLY A 126 -24.73 4.12 0.61
C GLY A 126 -23.46 4.51 -0.15
N ALA A 127 -22.47 5.09 0.53
CA ALA A 127 -21.18 5.45 -0.05
C ALA A 127 -20.39 4.22 -0.50
N VAL A 128 -20.35 3.17 0.33
CA VAL A 128 -19.75 1.88 -0.03
C VAL A 128 -20.47 1.32 -1.24
N TYR A 129 -21.80 1.23 -1.23
CA TYR A 129 -22.57 0.76 -2.37
C TYR A 129 -22.24 1.54 -3.64
N LEU A 130 -22.19 2.88 -3.57
CA LEU A 130 -21.83 3.73 -4.70
C LEU A 130 -20.41 3.41 -5.19
N ILE A 131 -19.41 3.52 -4.32
CA ILE A 131 -17.98 3.32 -4.64
C ILE A 131 -17.75 1.93 -5.24
N THR A 132 -18.33 0.91 -4.61
CA THR A 132 -18.25 -0.49 -5.00
C THR A 132 -18.99 -0.76 -6.31
N SER A 133 -20.18 -0.20 -6.52
CA SER A 133 -20.96 -0.37 -7.75
C SER A 133 -20.30 0.29 -8.96
N TYR A 134 -19.67 1.46 -8.76
CA TYR A 134 -18.92 2.14 -9.81
C TYR A 134 -17.51 1.55 -10.04
N GLY A 135 -17.09 0.54 -9.26
CA GLY A 135 -15.79 -0.11 -9.44
C GLY A 135 -14.59 0.78 -9.12
N LEU A 136 -14.81 1.91 -8.42
CA LEU A 136 -13.77 2.88 -8.03
C LEU A 136 -12.53 2.22 -7.39
N PRO A 137 -12.65 1.25 -6.47
CA PRO A 137 -11.49 0.59 -5.88
C PRO A 137 -10.63 -0.15 -6.91
N ALA A 138 -11.25 -0.79 -7.91
CA ALA A 138 -10.53 -1.48 -8.96
C ALA A 138 -9.80 -0.49 -9.87
N ILE A 139 -10.44 0.64 -10.19
CA ILE A 139 -9.84 1.73 -10.98
C ILE A 139 -8.63 2.32 -10.24
N VAL A 140 -8.75 2.58 -8.93
CA VAL A 140 -7.66 3.14 -8.11
C VAL A 140 -6.47 2.18 -8.04
N VAL A 141 -6.69 0.90 -7.77
CA VAL A 141 -5.61 -0.10 -7.72
C VAL A 141 -4.93 -0.26 -9.08
N TRP A 142 -5.71 -0.29 -10.16
CA TRP A 142 -5.17 -0.33 -11.52
C TRP A 142 -4.33 0.93 -11.82
N ALA A 143 -4.85 2.12 -11.49
CA ALA A 143 -4.18 3.38 -11.71
C ALA A 143 -2.86 3.47 -10.94
N LEU A 144 -2.83 3.00 -9.69
CA LEU A 144 -1.61 2.94 -8.88
C LEU A 144 -0.58 1.97 -9.46
N ARG A 145 -0.99 0.78 -9.89
CA ARG A 145 -0.09 -0.18 -10.55
C ARG A 145 0.47 0.39 -11.85
N GLN A 146 -0.37 1.08 -12.62
CA GLN A 146 0.04 1.72 -13.88
C GLN A 146 1.00 2.88 -13.63
N ALA A 147 0.77 3.70 -12.59
CA ALA A 147 1.68 4.75 -12.18
C ALA A 147 3.06 4.18 -11.78
N GLY A 148 3.09 3.09 -11.00
CA GLY A 148 4.34 2.40 -10.65
C GLY A 148 5.08 1.84 -11.87
N ALA A 149 4.35 1.30 -12.85
CA ALA A 149 4.93 0.83 -14.11
C ALA A 149 5.53 1.97 -14.94
N GLN A 150 4.87 3.12 -15.00
CA GLN A 150 5.38 4.31 -15.69
C GLN A 150 6.64 4.86 -15.01
N LEU A 151 6.68 4.87 -13.67
CA LEU A 151 7.85 5.33 -12.93
C LEU A 151 9.09 4.51 -13.28
N ARG A 152 8.95 3.18 -13.39
CA ARG A 152 10.03 2.30 -13.84
C ARG A 152 10.52 2.64 -15.26
N ASN A 153 9.63 3.04 -16.16
CA ASN A 153 10.01 3.46 -17.50
C ASN A 153 10.82 4.77 -17.46
N ILE A 154 10.43 5.74 -16.62
CA ILE A 154 11.20 6.97 -16.41
C ILE A 154 12.58 6.66 -15.83
N THR A 155 12.67 5.78 -14.82
CA THR A 155 13.95 5.34 -14.25
C THR A 155 14.83 4.69 -15.31
N ASN A 156 14.27 3.86 -16.19
CA ASN A 156 15.02 3.26 -17.29
C ASN A 156 15.53 4.31 -18.29
N LEU A 157 14.72 5.34 -18.60
CA LEU A 157 15.14 6.43 -19.49
C LEU A 157 16.26 7.28 -18.85
N MET A 158 16.12 7.61 -17.56
CA MET A 158 17.15 8.29 -16.77
C MET A 158 18.45 7.48 -16.75
N ALA A 159 18.36 6.19 -16.43
CA ALA A 159 19.52 5.30 -16.40
C ALA A 159 20.19 5.18 -17.77
N ARG A 160 19.41 5.14 -18.85
CA ARG A 160 19.93 5.11 -20.23
C ARG A 160 20.55 6.44 -20.67
N SER A 161 20.18 7.55 -20.03
CA SER A 161 20.79 8.87 -20.27
C SER A 161 22.10 9.10 -19.51
N LEU A 162 22.34 8.36 -18.41
CA LEU A 162 23.57 8.43 -17.62
C LEU A 162 24.85 8.32 -18.46
N PRO A 163 25.01 7.38 -19.40
CA PRO A 163 26.25 7.25 -20.17
C PRO A 163 26.57 8.48 -21.01
N LEU A 164 25.56 9.09 -21.63
CA LEU A 164 25.73 10.31 -22.42
C LEU A 164 26.06 11.51 -21.52
N LEU A 165 25.42 11.58 -20.35
CA LEU A 165 25.69 12.60 -19.35
C LEU A 165 27.09 12.46 -18.77
N LEU A 166 27.54 11.23 -18.47
CA LEU A 166 28.90 10.93 -18.03
C LEU A 166 29.93 11.31 -19.09
N LEU A 167 29.67 10.97 -20.35
CA LEU A 167 30.53 11.36 -21.46
C LEU A 167 30.61 12.88 -21.57
N PHE A 168 29.46 13.56 -21.53
CA PHE A 168 29.40 15.03 -21.53
C PHE A 168 30.15 15.63 -20.33
N THR A 169 29.95 15.12 -19.12
CA THR A 169 30.65 15.55 -17.91
C THR A 169 32.16 15.31 -18.02
N MET A 170 32.59 14.15 -18.52
CA MET A 170 33.99 13.82 -18.74
C MET A 170 34.66 14.82 -19.69
N PHE A 171 33.99 15.14 -20.81
CA PHE A 171 34.49 16.16 -21.75
C PHE A 171 34.49 17.56 -21.15
N MET A 172 33.45 17.92 -20.38
CA MET A 172 33.41 19.21 -19.69
C MET A 172 34.53 19.35 -18.65
N PHE A 173 34.95 18.23 -18.05
CA PHE A 173 36.10 18.18 -17.14
C PHE A 173 37.43 18.33 -17.88
N LEU A 174 37.52 17.87 -19.13
CA LEU A 174 38.65 18.11 -20.03
C LEU A 174 38.61 19.54 -20.59
N ASN A 175 38.51 20.54 -19.71
CA ASN A 175 38.53 21.96 -20.07
C ASN A 175 39.82 22.61 -19.56
N ALA A 176 40.28 23.64 -20.26
CA ALA A 176 41.44 24.46 -19.93
C ALA A 176 41.45 24.96 -18.48
N GLU A 177 40.27 25.21 -17.88
CA GLU A 177 40.14 25.60 -16.48
C GLU A 177 40.68 24.54 -15.49
N VAL A 178 40.51 23.25 -15.77
CA VAL A 178 41.05 22.17 -14.93
C VAL A 178 42.57 22.07 -15.07
N TRP A 179 43.08 22.23 -16.30
CA TRP A 179 44.52 22.25 -16.56
C TRP A 179 45.20 23.47 -15.92
N LYS A 180 44.51 24.61 -15.85
CA LYS A 180 45.01 25.83 -15.21
C LYS A 180 45.28 25.66 -13.71
N VAL A 181 44.47 24.86 -13.02
CA VAL A 181 44.69 24.54 -11.59
C VAL A 181 46.00 23.75 -11.39
N THR A 182 46.46 23.04 -12.41
CA THR A 182 47.73 22.29 -12.36
C THR A 182 48.95 23.22 -12.52
N ASP A 183 48.78 24.38 -13.16
CA ASP A 183 49.84 25.38 -13.34
C ASP A 183 50.26 26.04 -12.01
N ASP A 184 49.34 26.09 -11.03
CA ASP A 184 49.62 26.59 -9.68
C ASP A 184 50.40 25.60 -8.80
N ILE A 185 50.64 24.37 -9.27
CA ILE A 185 51.33 23.34 -8.49
C ILE A 185 52.85 23.50 -8.63
N PRO A 186 53.62 23.48 -7.51
CA PRO A 186 55.07 23.52 -7.58
C PRO A 186 55.66 22.41 -8.46
N GLN A 187 56.55 22.78 -9.39
CA GLN A 187 57.14 21.84 -10.35
C GLN A 187 57.83 20.63 -9.70
N SER A 188 58.41 20.81 -8.51
CA SER A 188 59.00 19.72 -7.73
C SER A 188 57.99 18.65 -7.31
N PHE A 189 56.79 19.07 -6.92
CA PHE A 189 55.70 18.17 -6.55
C PHE A 189 55.17 17.41 -7.77
N PHE A 190 55.04 18.10 -8.91
CA PHE A 190 54.63 17.48 -10.18
C PHE A 190 55.61 16.36 -10.62
N ILE A 191 56.91 16.63 -10.58
CA ILE A 191 57.95 15.64 -10.91
C ILE A 191 57.94 14.47 -9.92
N ALA A 192 57.75 14.73 -8.62
CA ALA A 192 57.66 13.69 -7.61
C ALA A 192 56.48 12.74 -7.84
N VAL A 193 55.30 13.27 -8.22
CA VAL A 193 54.12 12.47 -8.56
C VAL A 193 54.36 11.63 -9.82
N LEU A 194 54.96 12.21 -10.86
CA LEU A 194 55.32 11.46 -12.08
C LEU A 194 56.30 10.33 -11.78
N ALA A 195 57.36 10.60 -11.00
CA ALA A 195 58.34 9.61 -10.63
C ALA A 195 57.71 8.45 -9.83
N LEU A 196 56.82 8.77 -8.87
CA LEU A 196 56.07 7.77 -8.11
C LEU A 196 55.24 6.86 -9.03
N LEU A 197 54.52 7.43 -9.99
CA LEU A 197 53.70 6.70 -10.95
C LEU A 197 54.52 5.74 -11.80
N VAL A 198 55.69 6.19 -12.29
CA VAL A 198 56.62 5.36 -13.06
C VAL A 198 57.17 4.22 -12.21
N VAL A 199 57.56 4.49 -10.97
CA VAL A 199 58.07 3.47 -10.05
C VAL A 199 57.00 2.41 -9.75
N VAL A 200 55.78 2.82 -9.42
CA VAL A 200 54.68 1.91 -9.13
C VAL A 200 54.29 1.10 -10.38
N GLY A 201 54.19 1.74 -11.54
CA GLY A 201 53.87 1.06 -12.80
C GLY A 201 54.95 0.05 -13.21
N SER A 202 56.22 0.43 -13.08
CA SER A 202 57.36 -0.46 -13.36
C SER A 202 57.40 -1.63 -12.39
N ALA A 203 57.21 -1.38 -11.09
CA ALA A 203 57.15 -2.42 -10.08
C ALA A 203 55.98 -3.39 -10.35
N PHE A 204 54.81 -2.88 -10.71
CA PHE A 204 53.66 -3.71 -11.09
C PHE A 204 53.99 -4.63 -12.27
N VAL A 205 54.55 -4.09 -13.35
CA VAL A 205 54.94 -4.89 -14.53
C VAL A 205 55.98 -5.95 -14.15
N LEU A 206 57.03 -5.56 -13.43
CA LEU A 206 58.10 -6.48 -13.00
C LEU A 206 57.59 -7.59 -12.08
N LEU A 207 56.65 -7.29 -11.18
CA LEU A 207 56.07 -8.26 -10.25
C LEU A 207 55.01 -9.16 -10.90
N ARG A 208 54.38 -8.73 -12.00
CA ARG A 208 53.28 -9.46 -12.67
C ARG A 208 53.73 -10.31 -13.86
N MET A 209 54.85 -9.99 -14.51
CA MET A 209 55.40 -10.79 -15.62
C MET A 209 55.67 -12.28 -15.30
N PRO A 210 56.11 -12.69 -14.10
CA PRO A 210 56.43 -14.10 -13.84
C PRO A 210 55.21 -15.03 -13.85
N THR A 211 53.99 -14.49 -13.65
CA THR A 211 52.78 -15.32 -13.53
C THR A 211 52.08 -15.63 -14.85
N GLU A 212 52.50 -15.05 -15.98
CA GLU A 212 51.91 -15.35 -17.31
C GLU A 212 52.81 -16.21 -18.22
N LEU A 213 54.05 -16.48 -17.81
CA LEU A 213 55.02 -17.28 -18.58
C LEU A 213 55.33 -18.65 -17.96
N ALA A 214 54.65 -19.05 -16.89
CA ALA A 214 54.74 -20.35 -16.22
C ALA A 214 53.43 -21.13 -16.40
#